data_AF-A0AB74CG32-F1
#
_entry.id   AF-A0AB74CG32-F1
#
_cell.length_a   1.000
_cell.length_b   1.000
_cell.length_c   1.000
_cell.angle_alpha   90.00
_cell.angle_beta   90.00
_cell.angle_gamma   90.00
#
_symmetry.space_group_name_H-M   'P 1'
#
loop_
_entity.id
_entity.type
_entity.pdbx_description
1 polymer ?
#
loop_
_entity_poly.entity_id
_entity_poly.type
_entity_poly.pdbx_seq_one_letter_code
_entity_poly.pdbx_strand_id
1 'polypeptide(L)'
;MEPVTESRDRYNLRKELTLMERDIKALEEANTHTLDQSVLHQCRVRALPLTPDADDSLTPKEYNTDRLALSSECGRLIYIYLQSYVRKLMIDFPEIRRMWSSNQIGDYNFPNLYRMLEPEFGTLSIFHVAKASKPHIKRIMHNDLGVDDSHLLRGEVLTVIRIMLGQLKQNVFVSEMVAPVLLFSLNRRHPRVIEAYFDGLELLVRRTKPYDFTFLNAAGFKTFAQWLLGNPIGDTFKRTDQTYGSIMG
;
A
#
# COMPACT_ATOMS: atom_id res chain seq x y z
N MET A 1 24.07 -19.88 -17.66
CA MET A 1 23.34 -19.29 -16.51
C MET A 1 23.01 -20.44 -15.58
N GLU A 2 23.59 -20.46 -14.38
CA GLU A 2 23.18 -21.44 -13.37
C GLU A 2 21.72 -21.13 -12.95
N PRO A 3 20.88 -22.16 -12.75
CA PRO A 3 19.51 -21.95 -12.28
C PRO A 3 19.56 -21.40 -10.86
N VAL A 4 19.23 -20.11 -10.70
CA VAL A 4 19.08 -19.51 -9.37
C VAL A 4 17.92 -20.21 -8.68
N THR A 5 18.25 -21.06 -7.72
CA THR A 5 17.29 -21.91 -7.03
C THR A 5 16.81 -21.17 -5.79
N GLU A 6 15.50 -21.10 -5.61
CA GLU A 6 14.90 -20.50 -4.44
C GLU A 6 15.39 -21.18 -3.14
N SER A 7 15.76 -20.39 -2.13
CA SER A 7 16.14 -20.91 -0.82
C SER A 7 14.94 -21.53 -0.10
N ARG A 8 15.19 -22.55 0.73
CA ARG A 8 14.15 -23.18 1.56
C ARG A 8 13.43 -22.17 2.46
N ASP A 9 14.15 -21.19 2.97
CA ASP A 9 13.60 -20.15 3.85
C ASP A 9 12.63 -19.21 3.13
N ARG A 10 12.94 -18.88 1.87
CA ARG A 10 12.05 -18.08 1.02
C ARG A 10 10.79 -18.84 0.65
N TYR A 11 10.95 -20.13 0.29
CA TYR A 11 9.80 -21.01 0.05
C TYR A 11 8.87 -21.07 1.26
N ASN A 12 9.42 -21.30 2.46
CA ASN A 12 8.65 -21.34 3.70
C ASN A 12 7.96 -19.99 4.00
N LEU A 13 8.65 -18.87 3.77
CA LEU A 13 8.08 -17.54 3.95
C LEU A 13 6.86 -17.31 3.05
N ARG A 14 6.96 -17.67 1.75
CA ARG A 14 5.82 -17.56 0.82
C ARG A 14 4.68 -18.49 1.19
N LYS A 15 4.99 -19.68 1.73
CA LYS A 15 3.99 -20.63 2.22
C LYS A 15 3.21 -20.04 3.39
N GLU A 16 3.88 -19.48 4.39
CA GLU A 16 3.22 -18.83 5.53
C GLU A 16 2.33 -17.66 5.09
N LEU A 17 2.84 -16.82 4.19
CA LEU A 17 2.09 -15.69 3.66
C LEU A 17 0.86 -16.15 2.83
N THR A 18 0.96 -17.29 2.14
CA THR A 18 -0.17 -17.91 1.42
C THR A 18 -1.24 -18.42 2.38
N LEU A 19 -0.85 -19.01 3.52
CA LEU A 19 -1.79 -19.42 4.57
C LEU A 19 -2.50 -18.20 5.17
N MET A 20 -1.75 -17.13 5.44
CA MET A 20 -2.32 -15.87 5.91
C MET A 20 -3.31 -15.26 4.89
N GLU A 21 -3.01 -15.29 3.59
CA GLU A 21 -3.94 -14.84 2.54
C GLU A 21 -5.25 -15.61 2.60
N ARG A 22 -5.18 -16.94 2.73
CA ARG A 22 -6.35 -17.81 2.84
C ARG A 22 -7.17 -17.50 4.08
N ASP A 23 -6.54 -17.32 5.23
CA ASP A 23 -7.23 -17.09 6.49
C ASP A 23 -7.92 -15.71 6.49
N ILE A 24 -7.25 -14.65 6.00
CA ILE A 24 -7.86 -13.33 5.79
C ILE A 24 -8.98 -13.39 4.75
N LYS A 25 -8.82 -14.20 3.70
CA LYS A 25 -9.85 -14.38 2.68
C LYS A 25 -11.10 -15.01 3.28
N ALA A 26 -10.98 -16.02 4.13
CA ALA A 26 -12.09 -16.74 4.77
C ALA A 26 -12.96 -15.85 5.67
N LEU A 27 -12.43 -14.74 6.19
CA LEU A 27 -13.21 -13.76 6.98
C LEU A 27 -14.44 -13.20 6.23
N GLU A 28 -14.43 -13.27 4.89
CA GLU A 28 -15.58 -12.90 4.07
C GLU A 28 -16.80 -13.79 4.29
N GLU A 29 -16.60 -15.08 4.53
CA GLU A 29 -17.68 -16.04 4.80
C GLU A 29 -18.41 -15.68 6.10
N ALA A 30 -17.69 -15.09 7.06
CA ALA A 30 -18.23 -14.54 8.30
C ALA A 30 -18.68 -13.07 8.17
N ASN A 31 -18.74 -12.51 6.95
CA ASN A 31 -19.06 -11.11 6.68
C ASN A 31 -18.21 -10.10 7.48
N THR A 32 -16.97 -10.47 7.81
CA THR A 32 -16.05 -9.65 8.60
C THR A 32 -15.16 -8.82 7.68
N HIS A 33 -15.46 -7.53 7.55
CA HIS A 33 -14.74 -6.60 6.67
C HIS A 33 -13.87 -5.59 7.43
N THR A 34 -14.17 -5.40 8.72
CA THR A 34 -13.42 -4.53 9.64
C THR A 34 -12.72 -5.42 10.65
N LEU A 35 -11.41 -5.21 10.83
CA LEU A 35 -10.54 -6.04 11.65
C LEU A 35 -10.18 -5.27 12.92
N ASP A 36 -10.72 -5.72 14.05
CA ASP A 36 -10.33 -5.27 15.38
C ASP A 36 -9.03 -5.94 15.84
N GLN A 37 -8.55 -5.57 17.03
CA GLN A 37 -7.29 -6.09 17.56
C GLN A 37 -7.30 -7.62 17.78
N SER A 38 -8.46 -8.20 18.10
CA SER A 38 -8.60 -9.65 18.31
C SER A 38 -8.44 -10.40 16.98
N VAL A 39 -9.14 -9.94 15.94
CA VAL A 39 -9.05 -10.52 14.59
C VAL A 39 -7.64 -10.34 14.02
N LEU A 40 -7.03 -9.16 14.21
CA LEU A 40 -5.65 -8.92 13.78
C LEU A 40 -4.65 -9.86 14.46
N HIS A 41 -4.79 -10.05 15.77
CA HIS A 41 -3.95 -11.00 16.51
C HIS A 41 -4.14 -12.44 16.01
N GLN A 42 -5.38 -12.88 15.78
CA GLN A 42 -5.67 -14.20 15.23
C GLN A 42 -5.02 -14.42 13.86
N CYS A 43 -4.97 -13.37 13.03
CA CYS A 43 -4.35 -13.43 11.71
C CYS A 43 -2.85 -13.13 11.70
N ARG A 44 -2.19 -13.00 12.86
CA ARG A 44 -0.76 -12.63 12.99
C ARG A 44 -0.44 -11.31 12.29
N VAL A 45 -1.35 -10.33 12.39
CA VAL A 45 -1.17 -8.97 11.87
C VAL A 45 -0.89 -8.03 13.03
N ARG A 46 0.24 -7.34 12.98
CA ARG A 46 0.63 -6.35 13.98
C ARG A 46 0.44 -4.94 13.45
N ALA A 47 -0.54 -4.25 14.00
CA ALA A 47 -0.87 -2.86 13.71
C ALA A 47 -0.04 -1.88 14.56
N LEU A 48 0.57 -0.88 13.91
CA LEU A 48 1.36 0.18 14.57
C LEU A 48 1.04 1.56 13.96
N PRO A 49 1.22 2.67 14.71
CA PRO A 49 1.10 4.00 14.15
C PRO A 49 2.29 4.34 13.22
N LEU A 50 2.01 5.19 12.22
CA LEU A 50 2.98 5.78 11.30
C LEU A 50 2.80 7.31 11.35
N THR A 51 3.85 8.01 11.76
CA THR A 51 3.92 9.48 11.75
C THR A 51 4.71 9.96 10.54
N PRO A 52 4.19 10.94 9.76
CA PRO A 52 4.98 11.58 8.72
C PRO A 52 6.07 12.46 9.32
N ASP A 53 7.25 12.45 8.71
CA ASP A 53 8.28 13.45 8.97
C ASP A 53 7.86 14.75 8.26
N ALA A 54 7.63 15.81 9.04
CA ALA A 54 7.16 17.08 8.51
C ALA A 54 8.31 17.84 7.83
N ASP A 55 8.30 17.88 6.49
CA ASP A 55 9.07 18.88 5.72
C ASP A 55 8.12 19.82 4.97
N ASP A 56 8.33 21.12 5.17
CA ASP A 56 7.32 22.16 4.99
C ASP A 56 7.48 23.00 3.71
N SER A 57 8.37 22.63 2.80
CA SER A 57 8.80 23.49 1.68
C SER A 57 7.84 23.71 0.49
N LEU A 58 6.72 22.98 0.38
CA LEU A 58 5.77 23.11 -0.75
C LEU A 58 4.42 23.71 -0.35
N THR A 59 4.00 24.78 -1.01
CA THR A 59 2.67 25.41 -0.85
C THR A 59 1.71 24.96 -1.96
N PRO A 60 0.61 24.28 -1.63
CA PRO A 60 -0.36 23.85 -2.64
C PRO A 60 -1.26 25.00 -3.10
N LYS A 61 -1.72 24.95 -4.36
CA LYS A 61 -2.74 25.86 -4.90
C LYS A 61 -4.15 25.36 -4.60
N GLU A 62 -5.08 26.27 -4.32
CA GLU A 62 -6.49 25.98 -4.05
C GLU A 62 -7.27 25.67 -5.34
N TYR A 63 -8.16 24.67 -5.28
CA TYR A 63 -9.13 24.34 -6.33
C TYR A 63 -10.51 24.13 -5.70
N ASN A 64 -11.58 24.54 -6.39
CA ASN A 64 -12.96 24.36 -5.91
C ASN A 64 -13.36 22.87 -5.96
N THR A 65 -13.87 22.37 -4.83
CA THR A 65 -14.27 20.96 -4.64
C THR A 65 -15.72 20.76 -4.23
N ASP A 66 -16.63 21.69 -4.54
CA ASP A 66 -18.06 21.62 -4.18
C ASP A 66 -18.77 20.34 -4.70
N ARG A 67 -18.14 19.59 -5.63
CA ARG A 67 -18.64 18.31 -6.17
C ARG A 67 -18.22 17.06 -5.38
N LEU A 68 -17.37 17.15 -4.35
CA LEU A 68 -16.97 16.00 -3.50
C LEU A 68 -18.10 15.52 -2.58
N ALA A 69 -19.15 16.32 -2.39
CA ALA A 69 -20.17 16.10 -1.36
C ALA A 69 -21.19 14.97 -1.67
N LEU A 70 -21.26 14.45 -2.90
CA LEU A 70 -22.43 13.68 -3.37
C LEU A 70 -22.13 12.31 -4.00
N SER A 71 -20.89 11.80 -3.94
CA SER A 71 -20.54 10.58 -4.66
C SER A 71 -19.92 9.50 -3.78
N SER A 72 -20.35 8.25 -3.98
CA SER A 72 -19.62 7.03 -3.57
C SER A 72 -18.17 7.03 -4.09
N GLU A 73 -17.87 7.88 -5.09
CA GLU A 73 -16.59 8.02 -5.78
C GLU A 73 -15.57 8.96 -5.09
N CYS A 74 -15.78 9.36 -3.83
CA CYS A 74 -14.87 10.30 -3.14
C CYS A 74 -13.39 9.87 -3.25
N GLY A 75 -13.11 8.58 -3.06
CA GLY A 75 -11.76 8.03 -3.21
C GLY A 75 -11.21 8.18 -4.63
N ARG A 76 -12.03 7.98 -5.67
CA ARG A 76 -11.61 8.15 -7.07
C ARG A 76 -11.32 9.63 -7.40
N LEU A 77 -12.08 10.57 -6.85
CA LEU A 77 -11.81 12.00 -7.01
C LEU A 77 -10.53 12.45 -6.30
N ILE A 78 -10.29 12.00 -5.07
CA ILE A 78 -9.02 12.24 -4.35
C ILE A 78 -7.84 11.69 -5.18
N TYR A 79 -7.99 10.49 -5.75
CA TYR A 79 -6.97 9.91 -6.63
C TYR A 79 -6.70 10.76 -7.88
N ILE A 80 -7.73 11.22 -8.59
CA ILE A 80 -7.57 12.04 -9.81
C ILE A 80 -6.79 13.31 -9.49
N TYR A 81 -7.10 13.96 -8.36
CA TYR A 81 -6.37 15.15 -7.92
C TYR A 81 -4.92 14.82 -7.58
N LEU A 82 -4.68 13.81 -6.74
CA LEU A 82 -3.32 13.39 -6.36
C LEU A 82 -2.48 13.01 -7.58
N GLN A 83 -3.07 12.29 -8.54
CA GLN A 83 -2.39 11.92 -9.79
C GLN A 83 -1.99 13.16 -10.60
N SER A 84 -2.88 14.15 -10.69
CA SER A 84 -2.61 15.41 -11.40
C SER A 84 -1.51 16.21 -10.71
N TYR A 85 -1.56 16.30 -9.38
CA TYR A 85 -0.56 16.98 -8.55
C TYR A 85 0.82 16.32 -8.70
N VAL A 86 0.90 15.00 -8.57
CA VAL A 86 2.15 14.23 -8.71
C VAL A 86 2.71 14.32 -10.14
N ARG A 87 1.86 14.25 -11.17
CA ARG A 87 2.29 14.45 -12.56
C ARG A 87 2.92 15.82 -12.77
N LYS A 88 2.35 16.87 -12.18
CA LYS A 88 2.92 18.21 -12.25
C LYS A 88 4.30 18.26 -11.56
N LEU A 89 4.42 17.66 -10.37
CA LEU A 89 5.72 17.54 -9.69
C LEU A 89 6.74 16.77 -10.54
N MET A 90 6.37 15.67 -11.18
CA MET A 90 7.29 14.91 -12.05
C MET A 90 7.72 15.67 -13.31
N ILE A 91 6.94 16.65 -13.78
CA ILE A 91 7.33 17.56 -14.87
C ILE A 91 8.36 18.56 -14.37
N ASP A 92 8.12 19.13 -13.18
CA ASP A 92 8.96 20.18 -12.60
C ASP A 92 10.27 19.59 -12.02
N PHE A 93 10.27 18.32 -11.61
CA PHE A 93 11.40 17.57 -11.01
C PHE A 93 11.65 16.23 -11.75
N PRO A 94 12.27 16.24 -12.94
CA PRO A 94 12.41 15.05 -13.80
C PRO A 94 13.20 13.88 -13.20
N GLU A 95 14.08 14.15 -12.23
CA GLU A 95 14.84 13.15 -11.48
C GLU A 95 13.94 12.16 -10.73
N ILE A 96 12.78 12.61 -10.25
CA ILE A 96 11.77 11.79 -9.56
C ILE A 96 11.25 10.67 -10.48
N ARG A 97 11.11 10.98 -11.77
CA ARG A 97 10.63 10.02 -12.80
C ARG A 97 11.55 8.82 -12.98
N ARG A 98 12.83 8.93 -12.60
CA ARG A 98 13.81 7.85 -12.80
C ARG A 98 13.65 6.71 -11.79
N MET A 99 13.03 6.97 -10.65
CA MET A 99 12.98 6.00 -9.55
C MET A 99 11.78 5.06 -9.62
N TRP A 100 10.60 5.63 -9.86
CA TRP A 100 9.34 4.88 -9.86
C TRP A 100 8.80 4.76 -11.29
N SER A 101 8.37 3.56 -11.66
CA SER A 101 7.72 3.24 -12.92
C SER A 101 6.30 2.76 -12.66
N SER A 102 5.43 2.90 -13.65
CA SER A 102 4.03 2.46 -13.56
C SER A 102 3.58 1.90 -14.91
N ASN A 103 3.04 0.68 -14.88
CA ASN A 103 2.44 0.00 -16.02
C ASN A 103 0.90 0.00 -15.89
N GLN A 104 0.20 -0.52 -16.90
CA GLN A 104 -1.22 -0.77 -16.75
C GLN A 104 -1.46 -1.83 -15.66
N ILE A 105 -2.60 -1.76 -14.97
CA ILE A 105 -2.84 -2.65 -13.82
C ILE A 105 -2.85 -4.13 -14.24
N GLY A 106 -3.34 -4.43 -15.45
CA GLY A 106 -3.33 -5.78 -16.01
C GLY A 106 -1.95 -6.33 -16.36
N ASP A 107 -0.92 -5.48 -16.45
CA ASP A 107 0.45 -5.92 -16.72
C ASP A 107 1.13 -6.51 -15.48
N TYR A 108 0.54 -6.29 -14.30
CA TYR A 108 1.04 -6.87 -13.05
C TYR A 108 0.43 -8.25 -12.82
N ASN A 109 1.28 -9.23 -12.53
CA ASN A 109 0.85 -10.58 -12.18
C ASN A 109 0.43 -10.69 -10.69
N PHE A 110 -0.45 -9.79 -10.24
CA PHE A 110 -0.99 -9.77 -8.89
C PHE A 110 -2.43 -10.31 -8.90
N PRO A 111 -2.72 -11.38 -8.13
CA PRO A 111 -4.05 -11.98 -8.16
C PRO A 111 -5.08 -11.09 -7.45
N ASN A 112 -6.29 -10.99 -8.03
CA ASN A 112 -7.51 -10.52 -7.35
C ASN A 112 -7.35 -9.23 -6.54
N LEU A 113 -6.86 -8.16 -7.17
CA LEU A 113 -6.73 -6.86 -6.50
C LEU A 113 -8.04 -6.03 -6.46
N TYR A 114 -9.15 -6.64 -6.85
CA TYR A 114 -10.47 -6.04 -6.94
C TYR A 114 -11.51 -6.92 -6.26
N ARG A 115 -12.54 -6.26 -5.73
CA ARG A 115 -13.79 -6.85 -5.29
C ARG A 115 -14.90 -5.98 -5.84
N MET A 116 -15.81 -6.58 -6.62
CA MET A 116 -16.93 -5.89 -7.27
C MET A 116 -18.22 -5.94 -6.45
N LEU A 117 -18.27 -6.76 -5.41
CA LEU A 117 -19.44 -6.90 -4.52
C LEU A 117 -19.26 -6.03 -3.28
N GLU A 118 -20.35 -5.49 -2.75
CA GLU A 118 -20.29 -4.67 -1.54
C GLU A 118 -19.71 -5.46 -0.34
N PRO A 119 -18.83 -4.84 0.48
CA PRO A 119 -18.18 -3.55 0.23
C PRO A 119 -17.16 -3.60 -0.91
N GLU A 120 -17.23 -2.68 -1.88
CA GLU A 120 -16.31 -2.62 -3.03
C GLU A 120 -14.91 -2.15 -2.60
N PHE A 121 -13.87 -2.70 -3.23
CA PHE A 121 -12.54 -2.10 -3.21
C PHE A 121 -11.76 -2.48 -4.47
N GLY A 122 -10.80 -1.64 -4.85
CA GLY A 122 -10.03 -1.92 -6.07
C GLY A 122 -8.81 -1.04 -6.28
N THR A 123 -7.90 -1.53 -7.12
CA THR A 123 -6.68 -0.80 -7.51
C THR A 123 -6.99 0.36 -8.44
N LEU A 124 -6.40 1.51 -8.16
CA LEU A 124 -6.42 2.69 -9.03
C LEU A 124 -5.07 2.92 -9.73
N SER A 125 -3.96 2.64 -9.04
CA SER A 125 -2.62 2.66 -9.63
C SER A 125 -1.62 1.82 -8.84
N ILE A 126 -0.57 1.39 -9.54
CA ILE A 126 0.57 0.66 -8.97
C ILE A 126 1.85 1.31 -9.49
N PHE A 127 2.79 1.53 -8.58
CA PHE A 127 4.14 1.98 -8.87
C PHE A 127 5.12 0.92 -8.38
N HIS A 128 6.10 0.61 -9.22
CA HIS A 128 7.20 -0.30 -8.91
C HIS A 128 8.52 0.41 -9.10
N VAL A 129 9.57 -0.06 -8.43
CA VAL A 129 10.91 0.50 -8.61
C VAL A 129 11.38 0.24 -10.04
N ALA A 130 11.87 1.27 -10.72
CA ALA A 130 12.26 1.20 -12.12
C ALA A 130 13.24 0.05 -12.38
N LYS A 131 13.11 -0.59 -13.55
CA LYS A 131 13.90 -1.78 -13.95
C LYS A 131 13.75 -2.98 -13.00
N ALA A 132 12.72 -2.99 -12.15
CA ALA A 132 12.52 -4.02 -11.14
C ALA A 132 13.77 -4.26 -10.27
N SER A 133 14.49 -3.18 -9.91
CA SER A 133 15.74 -3.31 -9.15
C SER A 133 15.53 -3.58 -7.66
N LYS A 134 14.30 -3.40 -7.14
CA LYS A 134 13.92 -3.70 -5.76
C LYS A 134 12.46 -4.18 -5.72
N PRO A 135 12.06 -5.00 -4.72
CA PRO A 135 10.73 -5.58 -4.65
C PRO A 135 9.66 -4.62 -4.09
N HIS A 136 10.01 -3.37 -3.77
CA HIS A 136 9.07 -2.38 -3.24
C HIS A 136 7.95 -2.03 -4.22
N ILE A 137 6.73 -1.95 -3.70
CA ILE A 137 5.54 -1.53 -4.44
C ILE A 137 4.87 -0.37 -3.70
N LYS A 138 4.42 0.64 -4.45
CA LYS A 138 3.41 1.58 -3.98
C LYS A 138 2.10 1.32 -4.69
N ARG A 139 0.98 1.32 -3.98
CA ARG A 139 -0.35 1.12 -4.55
C ARG A 139 -1.29 2.19 -4.05
N ILE A 140 -2.14 2.70 -4.95
CA ILE A 140 -3.30 3.50 -4.59
C ILE A 140 -4.56 2.66 -4.84
N MET A 141 -5.43 2.56 -3.84
CA MET A 141 -6.69 1.85 -3.93
C MET A 141 -7.85 2.69 -3.41
N HIS A 142 -9.06 2.43 -3.89
CA HIS A 142 -10.29 2.89 -3.25
C HIS A 142 -10.86 1.77 -2.38
N ASN A 143 -11.58 2.17 -1.34
CA ASN A 143 -12.37 1.28 -0.50
C ASN A 143 -13.63 2.01 -0.06
N ASP A 144 -14.76 1.32 -0.15
CA ASP A 144 -16.08 1.88 0.15
C ASP A 144 -16.40 1.90 1.64
N LEU A 145 -15.51 1.36 2.48
CA LEU A 145 -15.65 1.42 3.92
C LEU A 145 -14.81 2.55 4.53
N GLY A 146 -15.40 3.25 5.49
CA GLY A 146 -14.68 4.11 6.42
C GLY A 146 -14.47 3.37 7.73
N VAL A 147 -13.27 3.49 8.30
CA VAL A 147 -12.93 2.95 9.63
C VAL A 147 -12.13 3.97 10.42
N ASP A 148 -12.15 3.82 11.74
CA ASP A 148 -11.34 4.63 12.65
C ASP A 148 -9.86 4.19 12.67
N ASP A 149 -9.08 4.89 13.50
CA ASP A 149 -7.64 4.67 13.66
C ASP A 149 -7.30 3.32 14.29
N SER A 150 -8.23 2.68 14.99
CA SER A 150 -8.01 1.42 15.71
C SER A 150 -8.24 0.18 14.84
N HIS A 151 -8.98 0.30 13.73
CA HIS A 151 -9.30 -0.82 12.85
C HIS A 151 -8.54 -0.80 11.51
N LEU A 152 -8.32 -2.01 10.98
CA LEU A 152 -7.91 -2.22 9.59
C LEU A 152 -9.06 -2.77 8.76
N LEU A 153 -9.08 -2.49 7.46
CA LEU A 153 -10.03 -3.11 6.55
C LEU A 153 -9.45 -4.41 6.02
N ARG A 154 -10.29 -5.44 5.91
CA ARG A 154 -9.94 -6.71 5.26
C ARG A 154 -9.35 -6.47 3.87
N GLY A 155 -9.96 -5.57 3.10
CA GLY A 155 -9.51 -5.23 1.74
C GLY A 155 -8.10 -4.61 1.70
N GLU A 156 -7.69 -3.87 2.73
CA GLU A 156 -6.33 -3.31 2.85
C GLU A 156 -5.31 -4.43 3.12
N VAL A 157 -5.57 -5.26 4.14
CA VAL A 157 -4.67 -6.36 4.55
C VAL A 157 -4.52 -7.39 3.43
N LEU A 158 -5.64 -7.81 2.83
CA LEU A 158 -5.65 -8.79 1.75
C LEU A 158 -4.90 -8.29 0.51
N THR A 159 -5.06 -7.00 0.19
CA THR A 159 -4.34 -6.33 -0.89
C THR A 159 -2.83 -6.38 -0.68
N VAL A 160 -2.38 -6.02 0.51
CA VAL A 160 -0.96 -5.98 0.88
C VAL A 160 -0.35 -7.37 0.72
N ILE A 161 -1.00 -8.40 1.27
CA ILE A 161 -0.54 -9.80 1.19
C ILE A 161 -0.44 -10.28 -0.27
N ARG A 162 -1.44 -9.97 -1.10
CA ARG A 162 -1.47 -10.39 -2.52
C ARG A 162 -0.35 -9.75 -3.33
N ILE A 163 -0.03 -8.48 -3.07
CA ILE A 163 1.11 -7.82 -3.71
C ILE A 163 2.43 -8.45 -3.28
N MET A 164 2.61 -8.69 -1.98
CA MET A 164 3.81 -9.34 -1.44
C MET A 164 4.02 -10.72 -2.07
N LEU A 165 2.98 -11.55 -2.12
CA LEU A 165 3.03 -12.85 -2.78
C LEU A 165 3.39 -12.74 -4.26
N GLY A 166 2.85 -11.74 -4.96
CA GLY A 166 3.15 -11.48 -6.36
C GLY A 166 4.61 -11.09 -6.59
N GLN A 167 5.15 -10.18 -5.77
CA GLN A 167 6.56 -9.77 -5.83
C GLN A 167 7.49 -10.94 -5.52
N LEU A 168 7.20 -11.70 -4.45
CA LEU A 168 8.02 -12.85 -4.03
C LEU A 168 7.93 -14.05 -5.00
N LYS A 169 6.98 -14.07 -5.95
CA LYS A 169 6.93 -15.09 -7.01
C LYS A 169 7.78 -14.74 -8.23
N GLN A 170 8.25 -13.51 -8.37
CA GLN A 170 9.03 -13.11 -9.54
C GLN A 170 10.49 -13.55 -9.43
N ASN A 171 11.00 -14.12 -10.53
CA ASN A 171 12.37 -14.61 -10.61
C ASN A 171 13.42 -13.50 -10.40
N VAL A 172 13.13 -12.27 -10.82
CA VAL A 172 14.03 -11.11 -10.63
C VAL A 172 14.27 -10.80 -9.15
N PHE A 173 13.36 -11.20 -8.27
CA PHE A 173 13.46 -10.96 -6.82
C PHE A 173 13.81 -12.22 -6.04
N VAL A 174 14.35 -13.28 -6.66
CA VAL A 174 14.62 -14.58 -5.99
C VAL A 174 15.57 -14.47 -4.79
N SER A 175 16.47 -13.48 -4.78
CA SER A 175 17.39 -13.18 -3.68
C SER A 175 16.77 -12.37 -2.54
N GLU A 176 15.59 -11.80 -2.75
CA GLU A 176 14.91 -11.00 -1.74
C GLU A 176 14.22 -11.90 -0.71
N MET A 177 13.97 -11.41 0.48
CA MET A 177 13.21 -12.07 1.53
C MET A 177 11.98 -11.27 1.93
N VAL A 178 11.99 -9.96 1.65
CA VAL A 178 10.92 -9.02 2.02
C VAL A 178 10.43 -8.28 0.78
N ALA A 179 9.13 -8.08 0.67
CA ALA A 179 8.50 -7.27 -0.40
C ALA A 179 7.69 -6.13 0.22
N PRO A 180 8.30 -4.96 0.47
CA PRO A 180 7.61 -3.85 1.12
C PRO A 180 6.47 -3.28 0.26
N VAL A 181 5.36 -2.94 0.91
CA VAL A 181 4.19 -2.33 0.26
C VAL A 181 3.83 -1.03 0.97
N LEU A 182 3.78 0.06 0.21
CA LEU A 182 3.15 1.32 0.64
C LEU A 182 1.79 1.46 -0.04
N LEU A 183 0.73 1.38 0.75
CA LEU A 183 -0.64 1.43 0.31
C LEU A 183 -1.27 2.78 0.69
N PHE A 184 -1.76 3.50 -0.30
CA PHE A 184 -2.67 4.62 -0.13
C PHE A 184 -4.09 4.08 -0.19
N SER A 185 -4.71 3.98 0.97
CA SER A 185 -6.06 3.47 1.12
C SER A 185 -7.04 4.63 1.13
N LEU A 186 -7.73 4.85 0.00
CA LEU A 186 -8.66 5.96 -0.16
C LEU A 186 -10.06 5.57 0.34
N ASN A 187 -10.17 5.50 1.67
CA ASN A 187 -11.37 5.12 2.41
C ASN A 187 -12.38 6.26 2.43
N ARG A 188 -13.31 6.30 1.47
CA ARG A 188 -14.29 7.40 1.29
C ARG A 188 -13.62 8.79 1.31
N ARG A 189 -13.84 9.56 2.38
CA ARG A 189 -13.31 10.91 2.63
C ARG A 189 -12.15 10.95 3.62
N HIS A 190 -11.73 9.79 4.12
CA HIS A 190 -10.74 9.67 5.17
C HIS A 190 -9.59 8.75 4.73
N PRO A 191 -8.86 9.12 3.66
CA PRO A 191 -7.76 8.30 3.18
C PRO A 191 -6.63 8.18 4.21
N ARG A 192 -5.85 7.11 4.14
CA ARG A 192 -4.66 6.89 4.96
C ARG A 192 -3.53 6.23 4.20
N VAL A 193 -2.32 6.36 4.72
CA VAL A 193 -1.14 5.65 4.21
C VAL A 193 -0.86 4.46 5.12
N ILE A 194 -0.60 3.30 4.52
CA ILE A 194 -0.25 2.06 5.18
C ILE A 194 1.08 1.59 4.62
N GLU A 195 2.07 1.43 5.49
CA GLU A 195 3.33 0.74 5.18
C GLU A 195 3.25 -0.68 5.75
N ALA A 196 3.58 -1.68 4.94
CA ALA A 196 3.52 -3.06 5.39
C ALA A 196 4.61 -3.95 4.79
N TYR A 197 5.00 -4.93 5.59
CA TYR A 197 5.90 -6.02 5.20
C TYR A 197 5.67 -7.25 6.07
N PHE A 198 6.03 -8.42 5.55
CA PHE A 198 6.00 -9.68 6.29
C PHE A 198 7.43 -10.05 6.69
N ASP A 199 7.68 -10.22 7.99
CA ASP A 199 9.01 -10.54 8.53
C ASP A 199 9.31 -12.05 8.56
N GLY A 200 8.33 -12.88 8.23
CA GLY A 200 8.38 -14.34 8.31
C GLY A 200 7.60 -14.93 9.48
N LEU A 201 7.13 -14.11 10.42
CA LEU A 201 6.33 -14.49 11.58
C LEU A 201 4.99 -13.75 11.59
N GLU A 202 5.02 -12.42 11.48
CA GLU A 202 3.88 -11.53 11.52
C GLU A 202 3.87 -10.56 10.34
N LEU A 203 2.66 -10.15 9.93
CA LEU A 203 2.49 -9.05 8.99
C LEU A 203 2.51 -7.74 9.77
N LEU A 204 3.60 -6.99 9.62
CA LEU A 204 3.74 -5.67 10.21
C LEU A 204 3.00 -4.66 9.33
N VAL A 205 2.08 -3.92 9.94
CA VAL A 205 1.24 -2.92 9.28
C VAL A 205 1.32 -1.61 10.07
N ARG A 206 2.10 -0.67 9.56
CA ARG A 206 2.18 0.70 10.09
C ARG A 206 1.20 1.59 9.34
N ARG A 207 0.39 2.39 10.03
CA ARG A 207 -0.60 3.25 9.37
C ARG A 207 -0.64 4.65 9.95
N THR A 208 -0.90 5.63 9.09
CA THR A 208 -1.22 6.98 9.55
C THR A 208 -2.60 7.03 10.17
N LYS A 209 -2.88 8.11 10.90
CA LYS A 209 -4.28 8.52 11.09
C LYS A 209 -4.93 8.78 9.73
N PRO A 210 -6.25 8.55 9.57
CA PRO A 210 -7.00 9.01 8.42
C PRO A 210 -6.93 10.53 8.32
N TYR A 211 -6.67 11.03 7.12
CA TYR A 211 -6.66 12.45 6.82
C TYR A 211 -8.08 12.87 6.46
N ASP A 212 -8.56 14.00 6.98
CA ASP A 212 -9.87 14.52 6.59
C ASP A 212 -9.80 15.19 5.22
N PHE A 213 -10.50 14.61 4.24
CA PHE A 213 -10.71 15.15 2.89
C PHE A 213 -12.20 15.45 2.64
N THR A 214 -12.97 15.74 3.70
CA THR A 214 -14.33 16.28 3.57
C THR A 214 -14.33 17.58 2.77
N PHE A 215 -13.25 18.35 2.89
CA PHE A 215 -12.92 19.49 2.03
C PHE A 215 -11.53 19.30 1.42
N LEU A 216 -11.12 20.22 0.54
CA LEU A 216 -9.79 20.22 -0.03
C LEU A 216 -8.72 20.21 1.08
N ASN A 217 -7.91 19.15 1.13
CA ASN A 217 -6.80 19.04 2.07
C ASN A 217 -5.46 19.16 1.35
N ALA A 218 -5.06 20.41 1.12
CA ALA A 218 -3.79 20.78 0.50
C ALA A 218 -2.59 20.12 1.18
N ALA A 219 -2.52 20.20 2.51
CA ALA A 219 -1.45 19.58 3.31
C ALA A 219 -1.45 18.05 3.17
N GLY A 220 -2.62 17.41 3.22
CA GLY A 220 -2.77 15.98 3.02
C GLY A 220 -2.30 15.53 1.63
N PHE A 221 -2.61 16.29 0.57
CA PHE A 221 -2.09 16.00 -0.77
C PHE A 221 -0.58 16.13 -0.87
N LYS A 222 0.01 17.16 -0.24
CA LYS A 222 1.47 17.32 -0.15
C LYS A 222 2.10 16.13 0.56
N THR A 223 1.58 15.74 1.72
CA THR A 223 2.07 14.56 2.46
C THR A 223 1.94 13.29 1.61
N PHE A 224 0.81 13.07 0.96
CA PHE A 224 0.65 11.89 0.09
C PHE A 224 1.62 11.89 -1.08
N ALA A 225 1.89 13.05 -1.67
CA ALA A 225 2.88 13.17 -2.72
C ALA A 225 4.31 12.90 -2.20
N GLN A 226 4.68 13.40 -1.02
CA GLN A 226 5.96 13.09 -0.39
C GLN A 226 6.14 11.58 -0.23
N TRP A 227 5.17 10.90 0.40
CA TRP A 227 5.17 9.44 0.52
C TRP A 227 5.19 8.72 -0.83
N LEU A 228 4.48 9.22 -1.85
CA LEU A 228 4.41 8.56 -3.15
C LEU A 228 5.72 8.72 -3.94
N LEU A 229 6.39 9.86 -3.81
CA LEU A 229 7.60 10.20 -4.54
C LEU A 229 8.90 9.81 -3.82
N GLY A 230 8.83 9.58 -2.51
CA GLY A 230 10.01 9.23 -1.72
C GLY A 230 10.62 7.87 -2.08
N ASN A 231 11.85 7.65 -1.60
CA ASN A 231 12.70 6.58 -2.09
C ASN A 231 12.37 5.22 -1.43
N PRO A 232 12.58 4.09 -2.12
CA PRO A 232 12.48 2.77 -1.49
C PRO A 232 13.67 2.58 -0.53
N ILE A 233 13.39 2.51 0.77
CA ILE A 233 14.38 2.33 1.84
C ILE A 233 14.22 0.94 2.48
N GLY A 234 15.06 0.59 3.46
CA GLY A 234 15.08 -0.74 4.06
C GLY A 234 15.80 -1.82 3.23
N ASP A 235 16.37 -2.79 3.93
CA ASP A 235 17.01 -3.97 3.36
C ASP A 235 15.96 -5.04 3.05
N THR A 236 16.00 -5.60 1.84
CA THR A 236 15.09 -6.63 1.39
C THR A 236 15.74 -8.01 1.26
N PHE A 237 17.06 -8.14 1.45
CA PHE A 237 17.80 -9.39 1.28
C PHE A 237 17.66 -10.35 2.47
N LYS A 238 17.31 -9.85 3.65
CA LYS A 238 17.22 -10.64 4.89
C LYS A 238 15.86 -10.47 5.54
N ARG A 239 15.49 -11.44 6.38
CA ARG A 239 14.39 -11.23 7.34
C ARG A 239 14.81 -10.10 8.27
N THR A 240 13.87 -9.23 8.59
CA THR A 240 14.08 -8.14 9.54
C THR A 240 14.19 -8.71 10.94
N ASP A 241 15.41 -8.99 11.37
CA ASP A 241 15.73 -9.31 12.76
C ASP A 241 15.62 -8.01 13.58
N GLN A 242 14.44 -7.76 14.14
CA GLN A 242 14.11 -6.68 15.10
C GLN A 242 14.08 -5.23 14.55
N THR A 243 12.92 -4.59 14.73
CA THR A 243 12.63 -3.12 14.74
C THR A 243 13.53 -2.23 13.88
N TYR A 244 13.28 -2.23 12.56
CA TYR A 244 13.69 -1.11 11.72
C TYR A 244 12.63 0.00 11.74
N GLY A 245 13.10 1.26 11.64
CA GLY A 245 12.27 2.40 11.28
C GLY A 245 11.66 2.26 9.88
N SER A 246 11.07 3.34 9.36
CA SER A 246 10.41 3.37 8.04
C SER A 246 11.24 2.65 6.97
N ILE A 247 10.61 1.72 6.24
CA ILE A 247 11.16 1.03 5.07
C ILE A 247 10.64 1.66 3.76
N MET A 248 9.84 2.71 3.86
CA MET A 248 9.44 3.61 2.79
C MET A 248 9.66 5.03 3.26
N GLY A 249 10.49 5.80 2.55
CA GLY A 249 10.71 7.22 2.80
C GLY A 249 9.95 8.07 1.78
#